data_AF-A0A421JW54-F1
#
_entry.id   AF-A0A421JW54-F1
#
_cell.length_a   1.000
_cell.length_b   1.000
_cell.length_c   1.000
_cell.angle_alpha   90.00
_cell.angle_beta   90.00
_cell.angle_gamma   90.00
#
_symmetry.space_group_name_H-M   'P 1'
#
loop_
_entity.id
_entity.type
_entity.pdbx_description
1 polymer ?
#
loop_
_entity_poly.entity_id
_entity_poly.type
_entity_poly.pdbx_seq_one_letter_code
_entity_poly.pdbx_strand_id
1 'polypeptide(L)'
;MASKLSGVLFLTLVAFISLLYTNNLQLPFLSTFTNSNITDSIPSTVDNMSGDLKSYIFTLKDDISELDLDSVKSLVGKLGGEITNEFSLIKGFAAKLPAVDISALHSDDRIANIEEDKEVHIV
;
A
#
# COMPACT_ATOMS: atom_id res chain seq x y z
N MET A 1 -16.34 -9.43 49.35
CA MET A 1 -15.48 -8.46 48.63
C MET A 1 -15.32 -8.93 47.19
N ALA A 2 -16.15 -8.47 46.25
CA ALA A 2 -16.04 -8.85 44.84
C ALA A 2 -16.47 -7.66 43.96
N SER A 3 -15.52 -6.75 43.67
CA SER A 3 -15.80 -5.62 42.77
C SER A 3 -14.54 -5.07 42.08
N LYS A 4 -13.49 -5.89 41.88
CA LYS A 4 -12.26 -5.45 41.20
C LYS A 4 -11.92 -6.18 39.90
N LEU A 5 -12.71 -7.20 39.51
CA LEU A 5 -12.39 -8.04 38.35
C LEU A 5 -12.81 -7.40 37.00
N SER A 6 -13.76 -6.45 37.01
CA SER A 6 -14.25 -5.78 35.80
C SER A 6 -13.25 -4.72 35.25
N GLY A 7 -12.60 -3.96 36.14
CA GLY A 7 -11.69 -2.90 35.72
C GLY A 7 -10.40 -3.40 35.07
N VAL A 8 -9.88 -4.55 35.52
CA VAL A 8 -8.66 -5.14 34.95
C VAL A 8 -8.92 -5.67 33.54
N LEU A 9 -10.08 -6.31 33.32
CA LEU A 9 -10.47 -6.82 32.00
C LEU A 9 -10.70 -5.69 30.98
N PHE A 10 -11.29 -4.58 31.42
CA PHE A 10 -11.50 -3.40 30.58
C PHE A 10 -10.17 -2.73 30.21
N LEU A 11 -9.24 -2.64 31.17
CA LEU A 11 -7.91 -2.05 30.93
C LEU A 11 -7.08 -2.90 29.96
N THR A 12 -7.15 -4.24 30.07
CA THR A 12 -6.45 -5.13 29.12
C THR A 12 -7.06 -5.08 27.72
N LEU A 13 -8.39 -4.94 27.62
CA LEU A 13 -9.08 -4.81 26.34
C LEU A 13 -8.74 -3.49 25.63
N VAL A 14 -8.73 -2.37 26.37
CA VAL A 14 -8.35 -1.06 25.82
C VAL A 14 -6.87 -1.05 25.39
N ALA A 15 -5.97 -1.66 26.16
CA ALA A 15 -4.57 -1.77 25.78
C ALA A 15 -4.36 -2.61 24.51
N PHE A 16 -5.13 -3.70 24.35
CA PHE A 16 -5.06 -4.55 23.16
C PHE A 16 -5.58 -3.85 21.90
N ILE A 17 -6.69 -3.11 22.01
CA ILE A 17 -7.24 -2.31 20.91
C ILE A 17 -6.26 -1.20 20.51
N SER A 18 -5.63 -0.52 21.48
CA SER A 18 -4.60 0.50 21.19
C SER A 18 -3.34 -0.10 20.53
N LEU A 19 -2.95 -1.32 20.88
CA LEU A 19 -1.81 -2.02 20.25
C LEU A 19 -2.09 -2.38 18.78
N LEU A 20 -3.36 -2.61 18.42
CA LEU A 20 -3.77 -2.89 17.05
C LEU A 20 -3.88 -1.62 16.18
N TYR A 21 -3.98 -0.44 16.80
CA TYR A 21 -4.12 0.85 16.09
C TYR A 21 -2.78 1.52 15.76
N THR A 22 -1.66 1.04 16.31
CA THR A 22 -0.33 1.55 15.97
C THR A 22 0.21 0.90 14.69
N ASN A 23 -0.36 1.28 13.54
CA ASN A 23 0.32 1.09 12.26
C ASN A 23 1.25 2.28 12.02
N ASN A 24 2.50 2.15 12.48
CA ASN A 24 3.69 2.77 11.87
C ASN A 24 4.93 2.36 12.68
N LEU A 25 5.34 1.09 12.54
CA LEU A 25 6.69 0.68 12.91
C LEU A 25 7.61 1.03 11.73
N GLN A 26 8.16 2.24 11.72
CA GLN A 26 9.39 2.46 10.94
C GLN A 26 10.52 1.77 11.70
N LEU A 27 10.80 0.52 11.31
CA LEU A 27 11.98 -0.17 11.80
C LEU A 27 13.21 0.63 11.35
N PRO A 28 14.18 0.95 12.24
CA PRO A 28 15.47 1.44 11.80
C PRO A 28 16.13 0.28 11.05
N PHE A 29 16.12 0.34 9.72
CA PHE A 29 16.85 -0.59 8.89
C PHE A 29 18.32 -0.55 9.32
N LEU A 30 18.82 -1.68 9.79
CA LEU A 30 20.17 -1.82 10.33
C LEU A 30 21.16 -1.61 9.17
N SER A 31 21.81 -0.45 9.13
CA SER A 31 22.86 -0.15 8.16
C SER A 31 24.14 -0.89 8.54
N THR A 32 24.28 -2.14 8.11
CA THR A 32 25.58 -2.78 7.98
C THR A 32 25.72 -3.31 6.56
N PHE A 33 26.08 -2.42 5.64
CA PHE A 33 26.70 -2.86 4.39
C PHE A 33 28.21 -2.80 4.60
N THR A 34 28.81 -3.97 4.70
CA THR A 34 30.26 -4.13 4.75
C THR A 34 30.87 -3.59 3.47
N ASN A 35 31.88 -2.72 3.61
CA ASN A 35 32.76 -2.34 2.52
C ASN A 35 33.42 -3.59 1.93
N SER A 36 33.01 -3.99 0.73
CA SER A 36 33.82 -4.83 -0.14
C SER A 36 34.15 -4.00 -1.36
N ASN A 37 35.42 -3.62 -1.47
CA ASN A 37 36.01 -3.10 -2.70
C ASN A 37 35.80 -4.15 -3.80
N ILE A 38 34.78 -3.93 -4.63
CA ILE A 38 34.65 -4.59 -5.93
C ILE A 38 34.77 -3.46 -6.96
N THR A 39 36.00 -3.01 -7.17
CA THR A 39 36.42 -2.49 -8.47
C THR A 39 36.71 -3.70 -9.34
N ASP A 40 35.73 -4.14 -10.12
CA ASP A 40 35.95 -4.72 -11.45
C ASP A 40 34.60 -5.01 -12.12
N SER A 41 34.25 -4.14 -13.08
CA SER A 41 33.35 -4.40 -14.20
C SER A 41 32.01 -5.09 -13.88
N ILE A 42 31.15 -4.44 -13.11
CA ILE A 42 29.69 -4.63 -13.24
C ILE A 42 29.18 -3.43 -14.05
N PRO A 43 28.56 -3.63 -15.24
CA PRO A 43 27.99 -2.53 -15.99
C PRO A 43 26.95 -1.85 -15.11
N SER A 44 27.08 -0.53 -14.98
CA SER A 44 26.24 0.37 -14.21
C SER A 44 24.75 0.19 -14.52
N THR A 45 24.13 -0.80 -13.90
CA THR A 45 22.69 -1.07 -13.96
C THR A 45 22.12 -0.87 -12.56
N VAL A 46 22.50 0.24 -11.93
CA VAL A 46 22.00 0.68 -10.61
C VAL A 46 21.51 2.12 -10.64
N ASP A 47 21.35 2.71 -11.84
CA ASP A 47 20.70 4.02 -12.05
C ASP A 47 19.31 3.92 -12.70
N ASN A 48 18.78 2.70 -12.90
CA ASN A 48 17.43 2.48 -13.43
C ASN A 48 16.53 1.72 -12.43
N MET A 49 16.45 2.21 -11.19
CA MET A 49 15.25 2.03 -10.35
C MET A 49 14.31 3.25 -10.40
N SER A 50 14.52 4.18 -11.35
CA SER A 50 13.44 4.99 -11.87
C SER A 50 12.67 4.15 -12.89
N GLY A 51 12.06 3.06 -12.42
CA GLY A 51 11.08 2.35 -13.25
C GLY A 51 9.99 3.34 -13.61
N ASP A 52 9.66 3.44 -14.91
CA ASP A 52 8.61 4.32 -15.41
C ASP A 52 7.34 4.12 -14.57
N LEU A 53 7.07 5.09 -13.69
CA LEU A 53 5.90 5.06 -12.82
C LEU A 53 4.71 5.45 -13.65
N LYS A 54 3.76 4.53 -13.77
CA LYS A 54 2.51 4.76 -14.49
C LYS A 54 1.41 5.09 -13.52
N SER A 55 0.57 6.05 -13.89
CA SER A 55 -0.64 6.38 -13.16
C SER A 55 -1.77 5.44 -13.59
N TYR A 56 -2.50 4.92 -12.62
CA TYR A 56 -3.63 4.05 -12.84
C TYR A 56 -4.83 4.50 -12.01
N ILE A 57 -6.02 4.26 -12.56
CA ILE A 57 -7.30 4.38 -11.88
C ILE A 57 -7.76 2.98 -11.50
N PHE A 58 -7.95 2.76 -10.21
CA PHE A 58 -8.51 1.56 -9.63
C PHE A 58 -9.98 1.79 -9.35
N THR A 59 -10.84 1.00 -9.98
CA THR A 59 -12.27 0.94 -9.67
C THR A 59 -12.55 -0.38 -8.99
N LEU A 60 -13.17 -0.33 -7.82
CA LEU A 60 -13.55 -1.49 -7.04
C LEU A 60 -15.03 -1.81 -7.24
N LYS A 61 -15.44 -3.03 -6.89
CA LYS A 61 -16.84 -3.45 -6.99
C LYS A 61 -17.73 -2.66 -6.01
N ASP A 62 -19.02 -2.53 -6.33
CA ASP A 62 -19.95 -1.75 -5.51
C ASP A 62 -20.31 -2.43 -4.18
N ASP A 63 -20.11 -3.74 -4.07
CA ASP A 63 -20.51 -4.57 -2.92
C ASP A 63 -19.45 -4.66 -1.81
N ILE A 64 -18.25 -4.12 -2.00
CA ILE A 64 -17.19 -4.20 -1.00
C ILE A 64 -17.33 -3.13 0.10
N SER A 65 -16.79 -3.43 1.27
CA SER A 65 -16.78 -2.51 2.42
C SER A 65 -15.66 -1.47 2.33
N GLU A 66 -15.73 -0.41 3.15
CA GLU A 66 -14.63 0.56 3.27
C GLU A 66 -13.34 -0.08 3.81
N LEU A 67 -13.46 -1.09 4.66
CA LEU A 67 -12.31 -1.85 5.16
C LEU A 67 -11.58 -2.59 4.02
N ASP A 68 -12.34 -3.09 3.04
CA ASP A 68 -11.77 -3.74 1.86
C ASP A 68 -11.07 -2.73 0.95
N LEU A 69 -11.62 -1.52 0.79
CA LEU A 69 -10.99 -0.44 0.06
C LEU A 69 -9.62 -0.08 0.65
N ASP A 70 -9.54 0.11 1.98
CA ASP A 70 -8.29 0.40 2.66
C ASP A 70 -7.28 -0.74 2.54
N SER A 71 -7.77 -1.99 2.56
CA SER A 71 -6.94 -3.18 2.35
C SER A 71 -6.34 -3.21 0.94
N VAL A 72 -7.11 -2.84 -0.08
CA VAL A 72 -6.61 -2.73 -1.46
C VAL A 72 -5.61 -1.58 -1.61
N LYS A 73 -5.86 -0.42 -1.00
CA LYS A 73 -4.88 0.68 -0.94
C LYS A 73 -3.57 0.23 -0.28
N SER A 74 -3.65 -0.56 0.79
CA SER A 74 -2.46 -1.14 1.44
C SER A 74 -1.70 -2.11 0.53
N LEU A 75 -2.38 -2.92 -0.28
CA LEU A 75 -1.73 -3.79 -1.26
C LEU A 75 -0.97 -2.97 -2.31
N VAL A 76 -1.55 -1.89 -2.81
CA VAL A 76 -0.88 -0.97 -3.74
C VAL A 76 0.37 -0.38 -3.09
N GLY A 77 0.31 0.07 -1.83
CA GLY A 77 1.47 0.56 -1.10
C GLY A 77 2.58 -0.49 -0.92
N LYS A 78 2.22 -1.76 -0.71
CA LYS A 78 3.19 -2.88 -0.60
C LYS A 78 3.92 -3.17 -1.91
N LEU A 79 3.31 -2.84 -3.05
CA LEU A 79 3.90 -2.97 -4.38
C LEU A 79 4.74 -1.74 -4.77
N GLY A 80 5.05 -0.86 -3.81
CA GLY A 80 5.78 0.38 -4.08
C GLY A 80 4.94 1.44 -4.77
N GLY A 81 3.61 1.29 -4.74
CA GLY A 81 2.68 2.26 -5.29
C GLY A 81 2.37 3.42 -4.34
N GLU A 82 2.02 4.57 -4.91
CA GLU A 82 1.60 5.77 -4.18
C GLU A 82 0.16 6.13 -4.54
N ILE A 83 -0.72 6.25 -3.54
CA ILE A 83 -2.08 6.75 -3.76
C ILE A 83 -2.04 8.26 -4.00
N THR A 84 -2.58 8.71 -5.13
CA THR A 84 -2.53 10.11 -5.57
C THR A 84 -3.86 10.83 -5.48
N ASN A 85 -4.97 10.10 -5.58
CA ASN A 85 -6.32 10.66 -5.48
C ASN A 85 -7.32 9.60 -5.02
N GLU A 86 -8.40 10.02 -4.36
CA GLU A 86 -9.54 9.17 -4.01
C GLU A 86 -10.81 9.76 -4.62
N PHE A 87 -11.67 8.91 -5.18
CA PHE A 87 -12.89 9.36 -5.85
C PHE A 87 -14.09 9.27 -4.91
N SER A 88 -14.92 10.31 -4.89
CA SER A 88 -16.16 10.32 -4.10
C SER A 88 -17.36 9.75 -4.87
N LEU A 89 -17.30 9.74 -6.20
CA LEU A 89 -18.38 9.28 -7.07
C LEU A 89 -18.37 7.76 -7.29
N ILE A 90 -17.19 7.16 -7.27
CA ILE A 90 -16.98 5.71 -7.49
C ILE A 90 -16.18 5.16 -6.32
N LYS A 91 -16.36 3.87 -6.00
CA LYS A 91 -15.47 3.18 -5.06
C LYS A 91 -14.13 2.95 -5.75
N GLY A 92 -13.24 3.93 -5.69
CA GLY A 92 -12.01 3.89 -6.44
C GLY A 92 -11.00 4.94 -6.01
N PHE A 93 -9.77 4.75 -6.48
CA PHE A 93 -8.66 5.65 -6.22
C PHE A 93 -7.69 5.66 -7.40
N ALA A 94 -6.92 6.72 -7.54
CA ALA A 94 -5.80 6.80 -8.48
C ALA A 94 -4.49 6.52 -7.74
N ALA A 95 -3.59 5.76 -8.35
CA ALA A 95 -2.28 5.48 -7.79
C ALA A 95 -1.19 5.41 -8.87
N LYS A 96 0.02 5.79 -8.48
CA LYS A 96 1.23 5.57 -9.28
C LYS A 96 1.85 4.25 -8.91
N LEU A 97 2.13 3.40 -9.89
CA LEU A 97 2.78 2.11 -9.67
C LEU A 97 3.90 1.87 -10.69
N PRO A 98 4.93 1.09 -10.32
CA PRO A 98 5.89 0.58 -11.30
C PRO A 98 5.18 -0.22 -12.40
N ALA A 99 5.54 0.02 -13.66
CA ALA A 99 4.87 -0.59 -14.82
C ALA A 99 4.82 -2.14 -14.83
N VAL A 100 5.70 -2.80 -14.08
CA VAL A 100 5.84 -4.26 -14.07
C VAL A 100 4.87 -4.98 -13.11
N ASP A 101 4.27 -4.27 -12.13
CA ASP A 101 3.64 -4.90 -10.96
C ASP A 101 2.11 -4.97 -11.01
N ILE A 102 1.47 -4.40 -12.04
CA ILE A 102 -0.01 -4.35 -12.13
C ILE A 102 -0.67 -5.74 -12.26
N SER A 103 0.05 -6.71 -12.84
CA SER A 103 -0.46 -8.08 -13.08
C SER A 103 -0.90 -8.79 -11.80
N ALA A 104 -0.25 -8.49 -10.67
CA ALA A 104 -0.61 -9.08 -9.37
C ALA A 104 -1.98 -8.58 -8.85
N LEU A 105 -2.39 -7.37 -9.24
CA LEU A 105 -3.64 -6.75 -8.79
C LEU A 105 -4.84 -7.16 -9.65
N HIS A 106 -4.62 -7.56 -10.92
CA HIS A 106 -5.69 -8.06 -11.78
C HIS A 106 -6.36 -9.35 -11.27
N SER A 107 -5.72 -10.07 -10.34
CA SER A 107 -6.27 -11.29 -9.75
C SER A 107 -7.10 -11.02 -8.47
N ASP A 108 -7.20 -9.77 -8.02
CA ASP A 108 -7.97 -9.43 -6.82
C ASP A 108 -9.46 -9.29 -7.15
N ASP A 109 -10.28 -10.20 -6.60
CA ASP A 109 -11.72 -10.23 -6.83
C ASP A 109 -12.45 -8.96 -6.37
N ARG A 110 -11.85 -8.10 -5.57
CA ARG A 110 -12.47 -6.83 -5.12
C ARG A 110 -12.36 -5.73 -6.16
N ILE A 111 -11.42 -5.86 -7.09
CA ILE A 111 -11.15 -4.88 -8.13
C ILE A 111 -12.06 -5.16 -9.32
N ALA A 112 -12.85 -4.16 -9.71
CA ALA A 112 -13.72 -4.23 -10.88
C ALA A 112 -12.97 -3.87 -12.16
N ASN A 113 -12.12 -2.84 -12.10
CA ASN A 113 -11.32 -2.40 -13.23
C ASN A 113 -10.00 -1.75 -12.79
N ILE A 114 -8.99 -1.89 -13.63
CA ILE A 114 -7.72 -1.17 -13.54
C ILE A 114 -7.44 -0.60 -14.93
N GLU A 115 -7.30 0.72 -15.01
CA GLU A 115 -6.99 1.41 -16.27
C GLU A 115 -5.85 2.41 -16.10
N GLU A 116 -5.07 2.63 -17.16
CA GLU A 116 -4.03 3.67 -17.17
C GLU A 116 -4.69 5.05 -17.23
N ASP A 117 -4.30 5.94 -16.32
CA ASP A 117 -4.81 7.31 -16.24
C ASP A 117 -4.26 8.14 -17.42
N LYS A 118 -5.15 8.63 -18.28
CA LYS A 118 -4.81 9.33 -19.53
C LYS A 118 -5.59 10.62 -19.69
N GLU A 119 -4.93 11.62 -20.26
CA GLU A 119 -5.55 12.88 -20.60
C GLU A 119 -6.55 12.73 -21.75
N VAL A 120 -7.75 13.28 -21.57
CA VAL A 120 -8.81 13.28 -22.57
C VAL A 120 -8.71 14.55 -23.41
N HIS A 121 -8.68 14.39 -24.73
CA HIS A 121 -8.62 15.50 -25.69
C HIS A 121 -10.00 15.73 -26.31
N ILE A 122 -10.43 16.99 -26.37
CA ILE A 122 -11.61 17.38 -27.14
C ILE A 122 -11.20 17.45 -28.61
N VAL A 123 -11.95 16.75 -29.47
CA VAL A 123 -11.77 16.74 -30.93
C VAL A 123 -12.60 17.81 -31.62
#